data_AF-A0ABD7ALN1-F1
#
_entry.id   AF-A0ABD7ALN1-F1
#
_cell.length_a   1.000
_cell.length_b   1.000
_cell.length_c   1.000
_cell.angle_alpha   90.00
_cell.angle_beta   90.00
_cell.angle_gamma   90.00
#
_symmetry.space_group_name_H-M   'P 1'
#
loop_
_entity.id
_entity.type
_entity.pdbx_description
1 polymer ?
#
loop_
_entity_poly.entity_id
_entity_poly.type
_entity_poly.pdbx_seq_one_letter_code
_entity_poly.pdbx_strand_id
1 'polypeptide(L)'
;MGAKVRGIRQAKANLDRIIKDVKGRKVVRALQSATMIISLEAARMTPVGATANLINSQFREVMVDGTRVTGRVGYSANYALYVHEAKGTLKGKPRPAKQGGGNYWDPSGEPKFLEKAGENTRTEVAAAIKKELSL
;
A
#
# COMPACT_ATOMS: atom_id res chain seq x y z
N MET A 1 21.22 -45.98 11.73
CA MET A 1 20.59 -45.31 12.90
C MET A 1 20.22 -43.89 12.51
N GLY A 2 18.93 -43.58 12.35
CA GLY A 2 18.47 -42.21 12.08
C GLY A 2 18.26 -41.46 13.40
N ALA A 3 18.99 -40.37 13.62
CA ALA A 3 18.81 -39.55 14.81
C ALA A 3 17.39 -38.96 14.83
N LYS A 4 16.60 -39.29 15.85
CA LYS A 4 15.23 -38.81 16.04
C LYS A 4 15.30 -37.36 16.52
N VAL A 5 15.16 -36.39 15.61
CA VAL A 5 15.20 -34.95 15.95
C VAL A 5 14.01 -34.62 16.85
N ARG A 6 14.28 -34.30 18.11
CA ARG A 6 13.30 -33.84 19.11
C ARG A 6 13.39 -32.32 19.20
N GLY A 7 12.24 -31.63 19.29
CA GLY A 7 12.20 -30.19 19.58
C GLY A 7 11.80 -29.25 18.45
N ILE A 8 11.67 -29.70 17.19
CA ILE A 8 11.22 -28.84 16.07
C ILE A 8 9.86 -28.20 16.34
N ARG A 9 8.91 -28.95 16.92
CA ARG A 9 7.60 -28.42 17.31
C ARG A 9 7.71 -27.34 18.40
N GLN A 10 8.60 -27.52 19.37
CA GLN A 10 8.85 -26.57 20.44
C GLN A 10 9.53 -25.29 19.91
N ALA A 11 10.50 -25.44 19.01
CA ALA A 11 11.20 -24.34 18.34
C ALA A 11 10.23 -23.52 17.48
N LYS A 12 9.35 -24.19 16.71
CA LYS A 12 8.30 -23.55 15.93
C LYS A 12 7.32 -22.78 16.82
N ALA A 13 6.82 -23.39 17.89
CA ALA A 13 5.91 -22.73 18.83
C ALA A 13 6.55 -21.53 19.55
N ASN A 14 7.84 -21.60 19.89
CA ASN A 14 8.57 -20.49 20.49
C ASN A 14 8.85 -19.37 19.48
N LEU A 15 9.19 -19.71 18.23
CA LEU A 15 9.35 -18.74 17.15
C LEU A 15 8.03 -18.00 16.87
N ASP A 16 6.92 -18.73 16.79
CA ASP A 16 5.57 -18.16 16.62
C ASP A 16 5.21 -17.21 17.77
N ARG A 17 5.62 -17.54 19.01
CA ARG A 17 5.41 -16.66 20.18
C ARG A 17 6.27 -15.40 20.10
N ILE A 18 7.55 -15.50 19.74
CA ILE A 18 8.46 -14.35 19.59
C ILE A 18 8.01 -13.40 18.48
N ILE A 19 7.52 -13.94 17.36
CA ILE A 19 6.92 -13.15 16.29
C ILE A 19 5.68 -12.41 16.82
N LYS A 20 4.80 -13.09 17.58
CA LYS A 20 3.56 -12.49 18.09
C LYS A 20 3.77 -11.45 19.20
N ASP A 21 4.78 -11.61 20.06
CA ASP A 21 4.79 -10.87 21.34
C ASP A 21 5.24 -9.41 21.24
N VAL A 22 6.26 -9.04 20.47
CA VAL A 22 6.73 -7.63 20.45
C VAL A 22 7.28 -7.22 19.09
N LYS A 23 8.17 -8.03 18.50
CA LYS A 23 8.78 -7.70 17.20
C LYS A 23 7.76 -7.70 16.06
N GLY A 24 6.85 -8.68 15.99
CA GLY A 24 5.80 -8.68 14.96
C GLY A 24 4.81 -7.52 15.14
N ARG A 25 4.47 -7.12 16.37
CA ARG A 25 3.62 -5.95 16.61
C ARG A 25 4.27 -4.66 16.10
N LYS A 26 5.57 -4.47 16.37
CA LYS A 26 6.36 -3.33 15.85
C LYS A 26 6.44 -3.33 14.33
N VAL A 27 6.67 -4.49 13.71
CA VAL A 27 6.72 -4.63 12.24
C VAL A 27 5.36 -4.34 11.59
N VAL A 28 4.26 -4.87 12.15
CA VAL A 28 2.90 -4.60 11.66
C VAL A 28 2.59 -3.10 11.74
N ARG A 29 2.92 -2.46 12.88
CA ARG A 29 2.76 -1.00 13.03
C ARG A 29 3.63 -0.21 12.04
N ALA A 30 4.88 -0.60 11.86
CA ALA A 30 5.78 0.01 10.88
C ALA A 30 5.20 -0.05 9.46
N LEU A 31 4.62 -1.19 9.06
CA LEU A 31 3.98 -1.36 7.76
C LEU A 31 2.65 -0.61 7.64
N GLN A 32 1.86 -0.52 8.71
CA GLN A 32 0.66 0.32 8.74
C GLN A 32 1.01 1.80 8.55
N SER A 33 2.05 2.28 9.24
CA SER A 33 2.54 3.66 9.09
C SER A 33 3.08 3.91 7.68
N ALA A 34 3.91 3.01 7.16
CA ALA A 34 4.45 3.10 5.80
C ALA A 34 3.33 3.14 4.74
N THR A 35 2.39 2.19 4.80
CA THR A 35 1.29 2.12 3.84
C THR A 35 0.33 3.30 3.96
N MET A 36 0.12 3.85 5.16
CA MET A 36 -0.66 5.08 5.36
C MET A 36 -0.03 6.26 4.62
N ILE A 37 1.27 6.49 4.81
CA ILE A 37 2.01 7.59 4.16
C ILE A 37 1.90 7.47 2.63
N ILE A 38 2.21 6.29 2.09
CA ILE A 38 2.12 6.03 0.63
C ILE A 38 0.68 6.25 0.13
N SER A 39 -0.33 5.75 0.86
CA SER A 39 -1.72 5.86 0.43
C SER A 39 -2.23 7.30 0.37
N LEU A 40 -1.80 8.15 1.31
CA LEU A 40 -2.18 9.55 1.33
C LEU A 40 -1.60 10.29 0.12
N GLU A 41 -0.32 10.07 -0.16
CA GLU A 41 0.33 10.69 -1.32
C GLU A 41 -0.23 10.14 -2.64
N ALA A 42 -0.53 8.84 -2.71
CA ALA A 42 -1.19 8.25 -3.88
C ALA A 42 -2.59 8.84 -4.08
N ALA A 43 -3.38 8.99 -3.01
CA ALA A 43 -4.72 9.57 -3.06
C ALA A 43 -4.69 11.02 -3.56
N ARG A 44 -3.71 11.82 -3.08
CA ARG A 44 -3.49 13.20 -3.54
C ARG A 44 -3.26 13.28 -5.05
N MET A 45 -2.56 12.31 -5.64
CA MET A 45 -2.28 12.24 -7.07
C MET A 45 -3.29 11.42 -7.88
N THR A 46 -4.32 10.87 -7.25
CA THR A 46 -5.32 10.04 -7.93
C THR A 46 -6.34 10.93 -8.65
N PRO A 47 -6.59 10.71 -9.96
CA PRO A 47 -7.66 11.39 -10.67
C PRO A 47 -9.04 11.07 -10.08
N VAL A 48 -9.84 12.10 -9.85
CA VAL A 48 -11.20 12.01 -9.33
C VAL A 48 -12.19 12.36 -10.43
N GLY A 49 -13.14 11.46 -10.67
CA GLY A 49 -14.29 11.73 -11.54
C GLY A 49 -15.55 12.07 -10.80
N ALA A 50 -16.65 12.23 -11.53
CA ALA A 50 -17.92 12.63 -10.95
C ALA A 50 -18.41 11.64 -9.88
N THR A 51 -18.07 10.35 -10.01
CA THR A 51 -18.44 9.31 -9.05
C THR A 51 -17.39 9.06 -7.97
N ALA A 52 -16.20 9.66 -8.07
CA ALA A 52 -15.05 9.40 -7.20
C ALA A 52 -14.66 7.91 -7.04
N ASN A 53 -15.13 7.02 -7.92
CA ASN A 53 -14.97 5.58 -7.75
C ASN A 53 -13.48 5.14 -7.68
N LEU A 54 -12.61 5.75 -8.50
CA LEU A 54 -11.19 5.39 -8.50
C LEU A 54 -10.56 5.65 -7.14
N ILE A 55 -10.63 6.87 -6.61
CA ILE A 55 -10.04 7.20 -5.31
C ILE A 55 -10.69 6.41 -4.16
N ASN A 56 -12.01 6.19 -4.21
CA ASN A 56 -12.73 5.42 -3.19
C ASN A 56 -12.45 3.91 -3.25
N SER A 57 -11.88 3.42 -4.35
CA SER A 57 -11.44 2.02 -4.48
C SER A 57 -10.06 1.77 -3.88
N GLN A 58 -9.39 2.79 -3.33
CA GLN A 58 -8.09 2.63 -2.70
C GLN A 58 -8.21 1.74 -1.45
N PHE A 59 -7.31 0.77 -1.33
CA PHE A 59 -7.23 -0.11 -0.17
C PHE A 59 -5.81 -0.19 0.37
N ARG A 60 -5.72 -0.59 1.64
CA ARG A 60 -4.48 -0.91 2.33
C ARG A 60 -4.64 -2.19 3.10
N GLU A 61 -3.63 -3.04 3.03
CA GLU A 61 -3.63 -4.32 3.75
C GLU A 61 -2.25 -4.62 4.29
N VAL A 62 -2.21 -5.31 5.44
CA VAL A 62 -0.99 -5.90 5.99
C VAL A 62 -1.22 -7.40 6.15
N MET A 63 -0.42 -8.18 5.44
CA MET A 63 -0.45 -9.64 5.50
C MET A 63 0.76 -10.16 6.28
N VAL A 64 0.54 -11.24 7.03
CA VAL A 64 1.59 -11.96 7.77
C VAL A 64 1.65 -13.39 7.26
N ASP A 65 2.69 -13.69 6.48
CA ASP A 65 2.95 -15.00 5.89
C ASP A 65 4.21 -15.60 6.54
N GLY A 66 4.01 -16.26 7.68
CA GLY A 66 5.10 -16.80 8.49
C GLY A 66 6.03 -15.71 9.01
N THR A 67 7.27 -15.67 8.51
CA THR A 67 8.28 -14.67 8.88
C THR A 67 8.25 -13.42 8.00
N ARG A 68 7.45 -13.41 6.93
CA ARG A 68 7.33 -12.28 6.03
C ARG A 68 6.07 -11.49 6.36
N VAL A 69 6.23 -10.20 6.61
CA VAL A 69 5.11 -9.28 6.74
C VAL A 69 5.11 -8.34 5.54
N THR A 70 3.98 -8.25 4.84
CA THR A 70 3.85 -7.47 3.60
C THR A 70 2.77 -6.42 3.77
N GLY A 71 3.12 -5.14 3.59
CA GLY A 71 2.17 -4.06 3.43
C GLY A 71 1.82 -3.87 1.95
N ARG A 72 0.53 -3.72 1.62
CA ARG A 72 0.02 -3.47 0.27
C ARG A 72 -0.82 -2.20 0.26
N VAL A 73 -0.63 -1.39 -0.77
CA VAL A 73 -1.51 -0.28 -1.14
C VAL A 73 -1.92 -0.52 -2.58
N GLY A 74 -3.20 -0.38 -2.89
CA GLY A 74 -3.71 -0.63 -4.24
C GLY A 74 -5.07 -0.02 -4.46
N TYR A 75 -5.63 -0.30 -5.64
CA TYR A 75 -6.95 0.16 -6.06
C TYR A 75 -7.74 -1.03 -6.59
N SER A 76 -8.96 -1.22 -6.10
CA SER A 76 -9.81 -2.35 -6.51
C SER A 76 -10.62 -2.07 -7.78
N ALA A 77 -10.66 -0.83 -8.26
CA ALA A 77 -11.32 -0.51 -9.52
C ALA A 77 -10.59 -1.19 -10.70
N ASN A 78 -11.31 -1.99 -11.49
CA ASN A 78 -10.75 -2.75 -12.62
C ASN A 78 -10.01 -1.89 -13.66
N TYR A 79 -10.37 -0.61 -13.78
CA TYR A 79 -9.75 0.32 -14.72
C TYR A 79 -8.56 1.10 -14.14
N ALA A 80 -8.20 0.90 -12.86
CA ALA A 80 -7.17 1.66 -12.17
C ALA A 80 -5.81 1.56 -12.86
N LEU A 81 -5.43 0.37 -13.33
CA LEU A 81 -4.17 0.16 -14.06
C LEU A 81 -4.10 1.00 -15.34
N TYR A 82 -5.17 1.03 -16.13
CA TYR A 82 -5.19 1.83 -17.36
C TYR A 82 -5.09 3.32 -17.09
N VAL A 83 -5.73 3.81 -16.01
CA VAL A 83 -5.59 5.22 -15.60
C VAL A 83 -4.20 5.49 -15.07
N HIS A 84 -3.61 4.57 -14.32
CA HIS A 84 -2.26 4.69 -13.79
C HIS A 84 -1.20 4.80 -14.90
N GLU A 85 -1.32 3.99 -15.95
CA GLU A 85 -0.39 3.98 -17.10
C GLU A 85 -0.65 5.09 -18.13
N ALA A 86 -1.81 5.74 -18.08
CA ALA A 86 -2.17 6.76 -19.08
C ALA A 86 -1.26 8.00 -18.98
N LYS A 87 -0.90 8.58 -20.13
CA LYS A 87 0.11 9.65 -20.25
C LYS A 87 -0.27 11.02 -19.67
N GLY A 88 -1.47 11.22 -19.14
CA GLY A 88 -1.87 12.54 -18.62
C GLY A 88 -2.30 13.57 -19.67
N THR A 89 -2.30 13.24 -20.96
CA THR A 89 -2.42 14.21 -22.07
C THR A 89 -3.75 14.97 -22.15
N LEU A 90 -4.80 14.44 -21.51
CA LEU A 90 -6.13 15.06 -21.51
C LEU A 90 -6.38 15.92 -20.25
N LYS A 91 -5.37 16.16 -19.40
CA LYS A 91 -5.53 16.89 -18.13
C LYS A 91 -6.29 18.22 -18.31
N GLY A 92 -7.30 18.41 -17.47
CA GLY A 92 -8.18 19.60 -17.48
C GLY A 92 -9.25 19.60 -18.58
N LYS A 93 -9.24 18.65 -19.52
CA LYS A 93 -10.29 18.55 -20.55
C LYS A 93 -11.54 17.86 -19.99
N PRO A 94 -12.75 18.22 -20.46
CA PRO A 94 -13.98 17.52 -20.11
C PRO A 94 -13.92 16.04 -20.49
N ARG A 95 -14.35 15.18 -19.57
CA ARG A 95 -14.50 13.73 -19.77
C ARG A 95 -15.97 13.40 -20.04
N PRO A 96 -16.28 12.58 -21.04
CA PRO A 96 -17.65 12.16 -21.33
C PRO A 96 -18.35 11.54 -20.10
N ALA A 97 -19.65 11.78 -19.94
CA ALA A 97 -20.44 11.21 -18.84
C ALA A 97 -20.35 9.67 -18.79
N LYS A 98 -20.35 9.02 -19.97
CA LYS A 98 -20.16 7.55 -20.11
C LYS A 98 -18.81 7.03 -19.59
N GLN A 99 -17.82 7.91 -19.39
CA GLN A 99 -16.51 7.59 -18.82
C GLN A 99 -16.35 8.10 -17.38
N GLY A 100 -17.45 8.47 -16.72
CA GLY A 100 -17.44 8.94 -15.33
C GLY A 100 -17.48 10.45 -15.14
N GLY A 101 -17.67 11.24 -16.21
CA GLY A 101 -17.90 12.69 -16.14
C GLY A 101 -16.76 13.51 -15.50
N GLY A 102 -16.99 14.80 -15.25
CA GLY A 102 -15.97 15.73 -14.74
C GLY A 102 -14.86 15.99 -15.76
N ASN A 103 -13.68 16.43 -15.32
CA ASN A 103 -12.52 16.58 -16.19
C ASN A 103 -11.53 15.41 -15.99
N TYR A 104 -10.71 15.16 -17.00
CA TYR A 104 -9.61 14.21 -16.87
C TYR A 104 -8.53 14.77 -15.94
N TRP A 105 -8.00 13.90 -15.08
CA TRP A 105 -6.87 14.21 -14.19
C TRP A 105 -7.12 15.32 -13.16
N ASP A 106 -8.37 15.72 -12.93
CA ASP A 106 -8.71 16.60 -11.82
C ASP A 106 -8.71 15.83 -10.47
N PRO A 107 -8.55 16.53 -9.33
CA PRO A 107 -8.07 17.91 -9.24
C PRO A 107 -6.55 18.00 -9.45
N SER A 108 -5.82 16.99 -9.00
CA SER A 108 -4.34 16.93 -9.01
C SER A 108 -3.84 15.59 -9.53
N GLY A 109 -4.62 14.96 -10.40
CA GLY A 109 -4.31 13.67 -11.00
C GLY A 109 -2.96 13.67 -11.71
N GLU A 110 -2.19 12.60 -11.49
CA GLU A 110 -0.91 12.38 -12.17
C GLU A 110 -0.80 10.97 -12.72
N PRO A 111 -0.19 10.78 -13.92
CA PRO A 111 0.26 9.48 -14.37
C PRO A 111 1.16 8.85 -13.32
N LYS A 112 1.10 7.52 -13.22
CA LYS A 112 1.93 6.75 -12.28
C LYS A 112 1.72 7.13 -10.81
N PHE A 113 0.53 7.63 -10.43
CA PHE A 113 0.23 8.15 -9.09
C PHE A 113 0.64 7.23 -7.92
N LEU A 114 0.48 5.91 -8.04
CA LEU A 114 0.86 4.96 -6.98
C LEU A 114 2.38 4.72 -6.91
N GLU A 115 3.05 4.69 -8.06
CA GLU A 115 4.50 4.49 -8.18
C GLU A 115 5.20 5.75 -7.65
N LYS A 116 4.80 6.92 -8.16
CA LYS A 116 5.25 8.22 -7.67
C LYS A 116 5.01 8.40 -6.18
N ALA A 117 3.89 7.94 -5.64
CA ALA A 117 3.67 8.04 -4.20
C ALA A 117 4.69 7.23 -3.41
N GLY A 118 5.03 6.03 -3.86
CA GLY A 118 6.10 5.23 -3.29
C GLY A 118 7.48 5.89 -3.40
N GLU A 119 7.74 6.63 -4.47
CA GLU A 119 8.99 7.36 -4.70
C GLU A 119 9.10 8.64 -3.87
N ASN A 120 8.05 9.48 -3.92
CA ASN A 120 7.97 10.76 -3.23
C ASN A 120 8.06 10.60 -1.72
N THR A 121 7.58 9.47 -1.18
CA THR A 121 7.50 9.25 0.27
C THR A 121 8.59 8.33 0.83
N ARG A 122 9.62 7.98 0.04
CA ARG A 122 10.66 7.02 0.47
C ARG A 122 11.30 7.41 1.81
N THR A 123 11.60 8.70 2.00
CA THR A 123 12.28 9.21 3.20
C THR A 123 11.36 9.15 4.42
N GLU A 124 10.11 9.58 4.27
CA GLU A 124 9.08 9.59 5.31
C GLU A 124 8.73 8.16 5.74
N VAL A 125 8.60 7.25 4.78
CA VAL A 125 8.38 5.82 5.01
C VAL A 125 9.54 5.22 5.79
N ALA A 126 10.79 5.47 5.37
CA ALA A 126 11.98 4.97 6.07
C ALA A 126 12.06 5.50 7.51
N ALA A 127 11.77 6.80 7.71
CA ALA A 127 11.73 7.42 9.02
C ALA A 127 10.64 6.82 9.92
N ALA A 128 9.43 6.62 9.39
CA ALA A 128 8.31 6.04 10.12
C ALA A 128 8.59 4.58 10.52
N ILE A 129 9.17 3.78 9.61
CA ILE A 129 9.57 2.40 9.90
C ILE A 129 10.62 2.39 11.01
N LYS A 130 11.68 3.20 10.89
CA LYS A 130 12.73 3.27 11.91
C LYS A 130 12.16 3.63 13.28
N LYS A 131 11.24 4.60 13.33
CA LYS A 131 10.55 5.01 14.56
C LYS A 131 9.77 3.84 15.16
N GLU A 132 8.88 3.21 14.42
CA GLU A 132 8.03 2.12 14.93
C GLU A 132 8.81 0.88 15.36
N LEU A 133 9.98 0.62 14.76
CA LEU A 133 10.86 -0.47 15.17
C LEU A 133 11.69 -0.15 16.44
N SER A 134 11.84 1.14 16.77
CA SER A 134 12.63 1.60 17.93
C SER A 134 11.82 1.78 19.22
N LEU A 135 10.52 2.09 19.09
CA LEU A 135 9.52 1.87 20.16
C LEU A 135 9.56 0.39 20.52
#